data_AF-A0A7K1ST89-F1
#
_entry.id   AF-A0A7K1ST89-F1
#
_cell.length_a   1.000
_cell.length_b   1.000
_cell.length_c   1.000
_cell.angle_alpha   90.00
_cell.angle_beta   90.00
_cell.angle_gamma   90.00
#
_symmetry.space_group_name_H-M   'P 1'
#
loop_
_entity.id
_entity.type
_entity.pdbx_description
1 polymer ?
#
loop_
_entity_poly.entity_id
_entity_poly.type
_entity_poly.pdbx_seq_one_letter_code
_entity_poly.pdbx_strand_id
1 'polypeptide(L)'
;MIDSTKCDINGKYSISFTTTGQGLEYRLAFFSPPNYYSLQDAVIIIVGKDNTVNFSAFKVHLLKARVVISNNPNPPLNVYTTISSGGKISGKAGDSTIFLKVLPNIANFVYFAIQNIDTPTKSNLRIDTVLLSGFADTFRHTFQVNPQLFKCRL
;
A
#
# COMPACT_ATOMS: atom_id res chain seq x y z
N MET A 1 16.78 -18.64 -17.46
CA MET A 1 17.71 -17.50 -17.39
C MET A 1 16.90 -16.27 -17.80
N ILE A 2 16.87 -15.20 -17.00
CA ILE A 2 16.11 -13.97 -17.33
C ILE A 2 17.04 -13.06 -18.13
N ASP A 3 16.63 -12.66 -19.33
CA ASP A 3 17.56 -12.24 -20.40
C ASP A 3 17.83 -10.73 -20.44
N SER A 4 17.00 -9.88 -19.84
CA SER A 4 17.38 -8.49 -19.52
C SER A 4 16.32 -7.78 -18.68
N THR A 5 16.78 -6.88 -17.81
CA THR A 5 15.94 -5.85 -17.18
C THR A 5 16.31 -4.51 -17.80
N LYS A 6 15.33 -3.77 -18.31
CA LYS A 6 15.51 -2.36 -18.75
C LYS A 6 14.76 -1.46 -17.79
N CYS A 7 15.37 -0.36 -17.35
CA CYS A 7 14.76 0.66 -16.51
C CYS A 7 14.67 1.97 -17.30
N ASP A 8 13.50 2.58 -17.37
CA ASP A 8 13.34 3.90 -17.99
C ASP A 8 13.61 5.05 -17.01
N ILE A 9 13.57 6.29 -17.51
CA ILE A 9 13.82 7.50 -16.72
C ILE A 9 12.79 7.73 -15.59
N ASN A 10 11.66 7.02 -15.63
CA ASN A 10 10.59 7.12 -14.65
C ASN A 10 10.65 5.97 -13.61
N GLY A 11 11.68 5.12 -13.65
CA GLY A 11 11.79 3.96 -12.77
C GLY A 11 10.85 2.81 -13.14
N LYS A 12 10.38 2.76 -14.39
CA LYS A 12 9.61 1.63 -14.92
C LYS A 12 10.55 0.59 -15.48
N TYR A 13 10.38 -0.64 -15.03
CA TYR A 13 11.15 -1.79 -15.43
C TYR A 13 10.38 -2.64 -16.44
N SER A 14 11.11 -3.22 -17.40
CA SER A 14 10.59 -4.22 -18.34
C SER A 14 11.48 -5.46 -18.30
N ILE A 15 10.85 -6.63 -18.20
CA ILE A 15 11.50 -7.95 -18.32
C ILE A 15 10.88 -8.68 -19.49
N SER A 16 11.73 -9.16 -20.40
CA SER A 16 11.33 -10.04 -21.49
C SER A 16 11.87 -11.45 -21.23
N PHE A 17 11.03 -12.47 -21.44
CA PHE A 17 11.38 -13.86 -21.23
C PHE A 17 10.49 -14.79 -22.05
N THR A 18 11.03 -15.96 -22.38
CA THR A 18 10.32 -17.04 -23.05
C THR A 18 10.20 -18.21 -22.07
N THR A 19 9.00 -18.76 -21.91
CA THR A 19 8.79 -19.92 -21.04
C THR A 19 8.97 -21.22 -21.82
N THR A 20 9.64 -22.21 -21.23
CA THR A 20 9.99 -23.47 -21.89
C THR A 20 9.32 -24.71 -21.26
N GLY A 21 8.19 -24.54 -20.57
CA GLY A 21 7.49 -25.65 -19.89
C GLY A 21 6.13 -26.00 -20.50
N GLN A 22 5.43 -26.95 -19.89
CA GLN A 22 4.11 -27.44 -20.31
C GLN A 22 2.98 -27.05 -19.32
N GLY A 23 3.23 -26.04 -18.47
CA GLY A 23 2.27 -25.61 -17.45
C GLY A 23 1.01 -24.98 -18.08
N LEU A 24 -0.15 -25.21 -17.47
CA LEU A 24 -1.41 -24.59 -17.88
C LEU A 24 -1.49 -23.10 -17.48
N GLU A 25 -0.79 -22.72 -16.42
CA GLU A 25 -0.75 -21.35 -15.90
C GLU A 25 0.66 -21.04 -15.38
N TYR A 26 1.14 -19.84 -15.64
CA TYR A 26 2.39 -19.32 -15.10
C TYR A 26 2.09 -18.07 -14.27
N ARG A 27 2.76 -17.95 -13.12
CA ARG A 27 2.69 -16.77 -12.25
C ARG A 27 4.09 -16.23 -12.02
N LEU A 28 4.22 -14.92 -12.06
CA LEU A 28 5.45 -14.23 -11.69
C LEU A 28 5.40 -13.87 -10.22
N ALA A 29 6.47 -14.20 -9.51
CA ALA A 29 6.70 -13.76 -8.16
C ALA A 29 7.95 -12.87 -8.16
N PHE A 30 7.78 -11.63 -7.72
CA PHE A 30 8.89 -10.70 -7.54
C PHE A 30 9.26 -10.66 -6.07
N PHE A 31 10.52 -10.94 -5.76
CA PHE A 31 11.04 -10.73 -4.42
C PHE A 31 11.47 -9.27 -4.28
N SER A 32 10.75 -8.50 -3.45
CA SER A 32 11.11 -7.13 -3.12
C SER A 32 11.78 -7.11 -1.74
N PRO A 33 12.96 -6.48 -1.57
CA PRO A 33 13.53 -6.26 -0.26
C PRO A 33 12.57 -5.45 0.63
N PRO A 34 12.71 -5.49 1.98
CA PRO A 34 11.72 -4.90 2.91
C PRO A 34 11.38 -3.42 2.72
N ASN A 35 12.28 -2.66 2.08
CA ASN A 35 12.14 -1.22 1.84
C ASN A 35 11.80 -0.88 0.38
N TYR A 36 11.38 -1.86 -0.39
CA TYR A 36 10.95 -1.68 -1.77
C TYR A 36 9.54 -2.23 -1.95
N TYR A 37 8.82 -1.60 -2.87
CA TYR A 37 7.50 -2.04 -3.27
C TYR A 37 7.41 -2.04 -4.79
N SER A 38 6.82 -3.08 -5.35
CA SER A 38 6.63 -3.22 -6.79
C SER A 38 5.14 -3.20 -7.14
N LEU A 39 4.80 -2.39 -8.14
CA LEU A 39 3.49 -2.38 -8.80
C LEU A 39 3.66 -3.10 -10.13
N GLN A 40 2.91 -4.17 -10.32
CA GLN A 40 2.96 -4.98 -11.54
C GLN A 40 1.67 -4.77 -12.34
N ASP A 41 1.82 -4.65 -13.65
CA ASP A 41 0.69 -4.73 -14.56
C ASP A 41 0.19 -6.18 -14.63
N ALA A 42 -1.11 -6.38 -14.85
CA ALA A 42 -1.62 -7.72 -15.12
C ALA A 42 -1.04 -8.24 -16.44
N VAL A 43 -0.38 -9.39 -16.42
CA VAL A 43 0.20 -10.00 -17.62
C VAL A 43 -0.31 -11.43 -17.79
N ILE A 44 -0.80 -11.72 -18.99
CA ILE A 44 -1.13 -13.08 -19.42
C ILE A 44 0.13 -13.68 -20.03
N ILE A 45 0.66 -14.73 -19.40
CA ILE A 45 1.86 -15.41 -19.87
C ILE A 45 1.46 -16.50 -20.86
N ILE A 46 1.98 -16.42 -22.08
CA ILE A 46 1.73 -17.41 -23.13
C ILE A 46 2.94 -18.34 -23.25
N VAL A 47 2.66 -19.65 -23.17
CA VAL A 47 3.68 -20.69 -23.18
C VAL A 47 4.41 -20.75 -24.53
N GLY A 48 5.74 -20.85 -24.49
CA GLY A 48 6.56 -20.98 -25.70
C GLY A 48 6.64 -19.72 -26.56
N LYS A 49 6.06 -18.60 -26.10
CA LYS A 49 6.15 -17.29 -26.76
C LYS A 49 6.98 -16.31 -25.94
N ASP A 50 7.43 -15.26 -26.61
CA ASP A 50 8.08 -14.15 -25.96
C ASP A 50 7.04 -13.35 -25.16
N ASN A 51 7.26 -13.27 -23.86
CA ASN A 51 6.45 -12.51 -22.94
C ASN A 51 7.22 -11.27 -22.51
N THR A 52 6.51 -10.17 -22.31
CA THR A 52 7.08 -8.95 -21.73
C THR A 52 6.22 -8.49 -20.57
N VAL A 53 6.88 -8.22 -19.45
CA VAL A 53 6.23 -7.76 -18.22
C VAL A 53 6.81 -6.42 -17.84
N ASN A 54 5.92 -5.46 -17.67
CA ASN A 54 6.24 -4.15 -17.15
C ASN A 54 5.87 -4.08 -15.68
N PHE A 55 6.73 -3.45 -14.89
CA PHE A 55 6.47 -3.19 -13.49
C PHE A 55 7.17 -1.90 -13.06
N SER A 56 6.68 -1.25 -12.02
CA SER A 56 7.35 -0.12 -11.38
C SER A 56 7.87 -0.56 -10.03
N ALA A 57 9.09 -0.19 -9.68
CA ALA A 57 9.66 -0.48 -8.36
C ALA A 57 10.05 0.82 -7.67
N PHE A 58 9.66 0.95 -6.41
CA PHE A 58 9.85 2.16 -5.63
C PHE A 58 10.60 1.82 -4.34
N LYS A 59 11.55 2.65 -3.96
CA LYS A 59 12.02 2.71 -2.57
C LYS A 59 10.88 3.30 -1.74
N VAL A 60 10.44 2.59 -0.70
CA VAL A 60 9.38 3.08 0.20
C VAL A 60 9.95 4.14 1.14
N HIS A 61 9.16 5.16 1.43
CA HIS A 61 9.48 6.20 2.40
C HIS A 61 8.63 6.00 3.65
N LEU A 62 9.07 6.60 4.76
CA LEU A 62 8.31 6.57 6.01
C LEU A 62 7.41 7.81 6.12
N LEU A 63 6.16 7.59 6.49
CA LEU A 63 5.26 8.64 6.94
C LEU A 63 5.11 8.52 8.45
N LYS A 64 5.68 9.48 9.18
CA LYS A 64 5.43 9.68 10.61
C LYS A 64 4.09 10.41 10.76
N ALA A 65 3.03 9.64 10.94
CA ALA A 65 1.68 10.16 11.08
C ALA A 65 1.36 10.41 12.55
N ARG A 66 1.03 11.66 12.90
CA ARG A 66 0.40 11.99 14.18
C ARG A 66 -1.11 11.87 14.00
N VAL A 67 -1.74 10.95 14.71
CA VAL A 67 -3.18 10.69 14.64
C VAL A 67 -3.81 11.13 15.94
N VAL A 68 -4.63 12.17 15.84
CA VAL A 68 -5.42 12.72 16.95
C VAL A 68 -6.85 12.22 16.79
N ILE A 69 -7.28 11.38 17.73
CA ILE A 69 -8.58 10.70 17.72
C ILE A 69 -9.52 11.40 18.68
N SER A 70 -10.75 11.62 18.22
CA SER A 70 -11.90 12.02 19.02
C SER A 70 -13.06 11.03 18.82
N ASN A 71 -13.82 10.74 19.88
CA ASN A 71 -15.08 9.99 19.81
C ASN A 71 -15.02 8.67 19.01
N ASN A 72 -14.01 7.84 19.23
CA ASN A 72 -13.96 6.50 18.65
C ASN A 72 -14.97 5.59 19.37
N PRO A 73 -16.09 5.19 18.72
CA PRO A 73 -17.16 4.46 19.40
C PRO A 73 -16.72 3.04 19.78
N ASN A 74 -15.91 2.42 18.92
CA ASN A 74 -15.51 1.01 19.00
C ASN A 74 -13.99 0.88 18.78
N PRO A 75 -13.15 1.17 19.78
CA PRO A 75 -11.72 0.93 19.68
C PRO A 75 -11.39 -0.56 19.44
N PRO A 76 -10.28 -0.89 18.75
CA PRO A 76 -9.24 0.02 18.28
C PRO A 76 -9.50 0.64 16.90
N LEU A 77 -8.91 1.81 16.65
CA LEU A 77 -8.78 2.37 15.31
C LEU A 77 -7.61 1.70 14.58
N ASN A 78 -7.87 1.03 13.47
CA ASN A 78 -6.84 0.49 12.59
C ASN A 78 -6.39 1.58 11.62
N VAL A 79 -5.08 1.76 11.48
CA VAL A 79 -4.49 2.70 10.54
C VAL A 79 -3.49 1.99 9.64
N TYR A 80 -3.65 2.14 8.33
CA TYR A 80 -2.83 1.44 7.34
C TYR A 80 -2.78 2.18 6.01
N THR A 81 -1.86 1.78 5.14
CA THR A 81 -1.80 2.21 3.74
C THR A 81 -2.05 1.01 2.83
N THR A 82 -2.15 1.25 1.52
CA THR A 82 -2.26 0.17 0.53
C THR A 82 -1.11 -0.84 0.60
N ILE A 83 0.05 -0.43 1.12
CA ILE A 83 1.29 -1.22 1.08
C ILE A 83 1.83 -1.62 2.46
N SER A 84 1.20 -1.17 3.55
CA SER A 84 1.65 -1.50 4.91
C SER A 84 0.54 -1.42 5.94
N SER A 85 0.55 -2.35 6.90
CA SER A 85 -0.19 -2.21 8.14
C SER A 85 0.57 -1.23 9.05
N GLY A 86 -0.08 -0.13 9.42
CA GLY A 86 0.53 0.89 10.29
C GLY A 86 0.48 0.50 11.74
N GLY A 87 -0.73 0.31 12.26
CA GLY A 87 -0.95 -0.05 13.65
C GLY A 87 -2.40 0.08 14.10
N LYS A 88 -2.60 -0.15 15.40
CA LYS A 88 -3.89 -0.05 16.10
C LYS A 88 -3.78 0.99 17.22
N ILE A 89 -4.80 1.84 17.36
CA ILE A 89 -4.89 2.82 18.45
C ILE A 89 -6.12 2.48 19.30
N SER A 90 -5.89 2.00 20.53
CA SER A 90 -6.92 1.36 21.39
C SER A 90 -7.79 2.33 22.20
N GLY A 91 -7.58 3.65 22.08
CA GLY A 91 -8.32 4.66 22.83
C GLY A 91 -9.61 5.13 22.16
N LYS A 92 -10.60 5.55 22.99
CA LYS A 92 -11.77 6.32 22.52
C LYS A 92 -11.39 7.73 22.04
N ALA A 93 -10.34 8.30 22.63
CA ALA A 93 -9.70 9.53 22.22
C ALA A 93 -8.20 9.42 22.52
N GLY A 94 -7.39 10.26 21.89
CA GLY A 94 -5.95 10.32 22.19
C GLY A 94 -5.13 10.93 21.06
N ASP A 95 -3.85 11.10 21.35
CA ASP A 95 -2.84 11.57 20.40
C ASP A 95 -1.77 10.49 20.30
N SER A 96 -1.55 9.97 19.09
CA SER A 96 -0.65 8.85 18.86
C SER A 96 0.21 9.11 17.65
N THR A 97 1.45 8.62 17.68
CA THR A 97 2.33 8.61 16.52
C THR A 97 2.42 7.19 15.98
N ILE A 98 2.17 7.04 14.69
CA ILE A 98 2.34 5.78 13.96
C ILE A 98 3.28 6.00 12.77
N PHE A 99 3.96 4.94 12.35
CA PHE A 99 4.81 4.95 11.16
C PHE A 99 4.15 4.12 10.07
N LEU A 100 3.99 4.72 8.91
CA LEU A 100 3.39 4.11 7.73
C LEU A 100 4.44 4.06 6.61
N LYS A 101 4.35 3.05 5.73
CA LYS A 101 5.11 3.06 4.47
C LYS A 101 4.28 3.70 3.37
N VAL A 102 4.93 4.55 2.59
CA VAL A 102 4.36 5.32 1.49
C VAL A 102 5.29 5.30 0.28
N LEU A 103 4.72 5.48 -0.90
CA LEU A 103 5.43 5.58 -2.18
C LEU A 103 5.68 7.07 -2.50
N PRO A 104 6.92 7.49 -2.76
CA PRO A 104 7.21 8.89 -3.06
C PRO A 104 6.62 9.32 -4.40
N ASN A 105 6.31 10.61 -4.55
CA ASN A 105 5.85 11.23 -5.80
C ASN A 105 4.56 10.64 -6.41
N ILE A 106 3.80 9.85 -5.64
CA ILE A 106 2.47 9.38 -6.02
C ILE A 106 1.46 9.60 -4.88
N ALA A 107 0.17 9.58 -5.22
CA ALA A 107 -0.88 9.65 -4.23
C ALA A 107 -0.90 8.37 -3.38
N ASN A 108 -0.82 8.52 -2.06
CA ASN A 108 -0.94 7.43 -1.11
C ASN A 108 -2.26 7.53 -0.37
N PHE A 109 -2.99 6.42 -0.28
CA PHE A 109 -4.19 6.33 0.53
C PHE A 109 -3.84 5.88 1.95
N VAL A 110 -4.30 6.66 2.93
CA VAL A 110 -4.24 6.33 4.36
C VAL A 110 -5.64 5.97 4.81
N TYR A 111 -5.79 4.75 5.27
CA TYR A 111 -7.04 4.16 5.68
C TYR A 111 -7.16 4.19 7.20
N PHE A 112 -8.33 4.63 7.68
CA PHE A 112 -8.71 4.63 9.08
C PHE A 112 -9.97 3.79 9.24
N ALA A 113 -9.87 2.63 9.89
CA ALA A 113 -10.96 1.67 9.97
C ALA A 113 -11.28 1.27 11.41
N ILE A 114 -12.57 1.25 11.73
CA ILE A 114 -13.11 0.66 12.95
C ILE A 114 -13.98 -0.54 12.58
N GLN A 115 -13.88 -1.61 13.37
CA GLN A 115 -14.71 -2.80 13.16
C GLN A 115 -16.08 -2.57 13.80
N ASN A 116 -17.14 -2.97 13.11
CA ASN A 116 -18.47 -2.89 13.68
C ASN A 116 -18.69 -4.06 14.66
N ILE A 117 -19.14 -3.76 15.88
CA ILE A 117 -19.39 -4.77 16.92
C ILE A 117 -20.53 -5.69 16.51
N ASP A 118 -21.61 -5.13 15.96
CA ASP A 118 -22.81 -5.88 15.59
C ASP A 118 -22.64 -6.64 14.27
N THR A 119 -21.72 -6.17 13.41
CA THR A 119 -21.43 -6.78 12.11
C THR A 119 -19.92 -6.90 11.90
N PRO A 120 -19.24 -7.88 12.50
CA PRO A 120 -17.78 -7.98 12.48
C PRO A 120 -17.17 -8.10 11.08
N THR A 121 -17.94 -8.53 10.08
CA THR A 121 -17.50 -8.59 8.68
C THR A 121 -17.48 -7.22 7.99
N LYS A 122 -18.06 -6.18 8.60
CA LYS A 122 -18.12 -4.83 8.07
C LYS A 122 -17.23 -3.89 8.88
N SER A 123 -16.65 -2.93 8.18
CA SER A 123 -15.88 -1.85 8.79
C SER A 123 -16.45 -0.49 8.40
N ASN A 124 -16.40 0.45 9.34
CA ASN A 124 -16.59 1.85 8.99
C ASN A 124 -15.23 2.44 8.68
N LEU A 125 -15.13 3.13 7.55
CA LEU A 125 -13.87 3.55 6.97
C LEU A 125 -13.87 5.05 6.66
N ARG A 126 -12.74 5.71 6.92
CA ARG A 126 -12.33 6.95 6.29
C ARG A 126 -11.05 6.73 5.50
N ILE A 127 -10.94 7.37 4.35
CA ILE A 127 -9.76 7.35 3.51
C ILE A 127 -9.29 8.79 3.33
N ASP A 128 -8.03 9.04 3.65
CA ASP A 128 -7.36 10.30 3.33
C ASP A 128 -6.31 10.05 2.25
N THR A 129 -6.05 11.07 1.43
CA THR A 129 -5.01 11.02 0.40
C THR A 129 -3.86 11.93 0.79
N VAL A 130 -2.64 11.41 0.76
CA VAL A 130 -1.42 12.19 0.95
C VAL A 130 -0.57 12.09 -0.31
N LEU A 131 -0.22 13.25 -0.87
CA LEU A 131 0.75 13.36 -1.95
C LEU A 131 2.04 13.93 -1.36
N LEU A 132 3.08 13.11 -1.35
CA LEU A 132 4.35 13.43 -0.72
C LEU A 132 5.39 13.66 -1.83
N SER A 133 5.66 14.93 -2.11
CA SER A 133 6.67 15.35 -3.09
C SER A 133 8.02 15.59 -2.42
N GLY A 134 9.10 15.19 -3.09
CA GLY A 134 10.47 15.49 -2.69
C GLY A 134 11.28 14.29 -2.21
N PHE A 135 12.51 14.56 -1.79
CA PHE A 135 13.54 13.54 -1.51
C PHE A 135 13.70 13.18 -0.02
N ALA A 136 12.78 13.62 0.85
CA ALA A 136 12.88 13.33 2.28
C ALA A 136 12.58 11.85 2.55
N ASP A 137 13.46 11.14 3.26
CA ASP A 137 13.25 9.73 3.65
C ASP A 137 12.08 9.57 4.65
N THR A 138 11.74 10.63 5.39
CA THR A 138 10.62 10.63 6.34
C THR A 138 9.76 11.89 6.19
N PHE A 139 8.48 11.68 5.91
CA PHE A 139 7.46 12.72 5.87
C PHE A 139 6.68 12.79 7.18
N ARG A 140 6.12 13.96 7.48
CA ARG A 140 5.29 14.18 8.67
C ARG A 140 3.92 14.68 8.25
N HIS A 141 2.88 14.11 8.84
CA HIS A 141 1.51 14.55 8.61
C HIS A 141 0.68 14.38 9.88
N THR A 142 -0.28 15.28 10.11
CA THR A 142 -1.20 15.19 11.25
C THR A 142 -2.61 14.92 10.75
N PHE A 143 -3.23 13.86 11.26
CA PHE A 143 -4.60 13.49 10.96
C PHE A 143 -5.48 13.78 12.17
N GLN A 144 -6.53 14.57 11.94
CA GLN A 144 -7.62 14.78 12.90
C GLN A 144 -8.75 13.83 12.54
N VAL A 145 -9.05 12.89 13.42
CA VAL A 145 -9.92 11.75 13.12
C VAL A 145 -11.06 11.68 14.15
N ASN A 146 -12.29 11.63 13.65
CA ASN A 146 -13.48 11.35 14.44
C ASN A 146 -14.16 10.07 13.88
N PRO A 147 -13.88 8.88 14.43
CA PRO A 147 -14.39 7.62 13.88
C PRO A 147 -15.92 7.46 13.94
N GLN A 148 -16.62 8.23 14.77
CA GLN A 148 -18.09 8.25 14.78
C GLN A 148 -18.67 8.76 13.45
N LEU A 149 -17.92 9.56 12.70
CA LEU A 149 -18.34 10.11 11.40
C LEU A 149 -17.99 9.19 10.21
N PHE A 150 -17.39 8.03 10.47
CA PHE A 150 -17.00 7.12 9.40
C PHE A 150 -18.22 6.49 8.74
N LYS A 151 -18.13 6.29 7.43
CA LYS A 151 -19.20 5.65 6.67
C LYS A 151 -18.94 4.15 6.59
N CYS A 152 -20.01 3.36 6.73
CA CYS A 152 -19.94 1.93 6.46
C CYS A 152 -19.64 1.71 4.97
N ARG A 153 -18.64 0.90 4.66
CA ARG A 153 -18.41 0.40 3.30
C ARG A 153 -18.60 -1.12 3.30
N LEU A 154 -19.35 -1.59 2.32
CA LEU A 154 -19.60 -3.00 2.03
C LEU A 154 -18.35 -3.64 1.43
#